data_AF-A0A8T5BY61-F1
#
_entry.id   AF-A0A8T5BY61-F1
#
_cell.length_a   1.000
_cell.length_b   1.000
_cell.length_c   1.000
_cell.angle_alpha   90.00
_cell.angle_beta   90.00
_cell.angle_gamma   90.00
#
_symmetry.space_group_name_H-M   'P 1'
#
loop_
_entity.id
_entity.type
_entity.pdbx_description
1 polymer ?
#
loop_
_entity_poly.entity_id
_entity_poly.type
_entity_poly.pdbx_seq_one_letter_code
_entity_poly.pdbx_strand_id
1 'polypeptide(L)' 'MSYYYFRKLVKGLAEEAGLKREVWPYLFRHSSLTALAKILTESKLELYAGWVHGSKMARRYVHFSAGISRKRFWRFMD' A
#
# COMPACT_ATOMS: atom_id res chain seq x y z
N MET A 1 1.11 9.63 21.83
CA MET A 1 2.37 9.71 21.08
C MET A 1 2.28 10.88 20.10
N SER A 2 3.21 11.85 20.12
CA SER A 2 3.17 12.94 19.14
C SER A 2 3.71 12.47 17.78
N TYR A 3 3.24 13.06 16.68
CA TYR A 3 3.73 12.75 15.33
C TYR A 3 5.25 12.98 15.21
N TYR A 4 5.74 14.04 15.87
CA TYR A 4 7.16 14.35 15.95
C TYR A 4 7.96 13.21 16.60
N TYR A 5 7.52 12.72 17.75
CA TYR A 5 8.20 11.62 18.44
C TYR A 5 8.18 10.33 17.62
N PHE A 6 7.03 9.99 17.03
CA PHE A 6 6.91 8.83 16.16
C PHE A 6 7.86 8.90 14.95
N ARG A 7 7.96 10.07 14.30
CA ARG A 7 8.90 10.28 13.20
C ARG A 7 10.35 10.12 13.66
N LYS A 8 10.71 10.65 14.84
CA LYS A 8 12.06 10.51 15.40
C LYS A 8 12.41 9.04 15.66
N LEU A 9 11.47 8.28 16.23
CA LEU A 9 11.62 6.85 16.48
C LEU A 9 11.83 6.06 15.18
N VAL A 10 10.98 6.29 14.17
CA VAL A 10 11.11 5.65 12.85
C VAL A 10 12.47 5.97 12.20
N LYS A 11 12.95 7.20 12.35
CA LYS A 11 14.23 7.62 11.79
C LYS A 11 15.40 6.90 12.46
N GLY A 12 15.41 6.81 13.79
CA GLY A 12 16.45 6.09 14.54
C GLY A 12 16.52 4.61 14.14
N LEU A 13 15.35 3.95 14.06
CA LEU A 13 15.27 2.57 13.61
C LEU A 13 15.76 2.37 12.17
N ALA A 14 15.51 3.33 11.28
CA ALA A 14 16.00 3.26 9.91
C ALA A 14 17.52 3.41 9.80
N GLU A 15 18.12 4.26 10.64
CA GLU A 15 19.57 4.43 10.76
C GLU A 15 20.22 3.15 11.31
N GLU A 16 19.66 2.57 12.37
CA GLU A 16 20.11 1.28 12.93
C GLU A 16 20.01 0.13 11.94
N ALA A 17 18.96 0.10 11.11
CA ALA A 17 18.80 -0.88 10.04
C ALA A 17 19.73 -0.65 8.84
N GLY A 18 20.58 0.39 8.84
CA GLY A 18 21.51 0.71 7.76
C GLY A 18 20.83 1.19 6.48
N LEU A 19 19.60 1.72 6.56
CA LEU A 19 18.88 2.20 5.40
C LEU A 19 19.47 3.52 4.90
N LYS A 20 20.01 3.51 3.68
CA LYS A 20 20.56 4.71 3.02
C LYS A 20 19.50 5.72 2.58
N ARG A 21 18.23 5.31 2.52
CA ARG A 21 17.11 6.15 2.07
C ARG A 21 16.39 6.73 3.26
N GLU A 22 15.90 7.95 3.13
CA GLU A 22 15.05 8.55 4.15
C GLU A 22 13.74 7.77 4.30
N VAL A 23 13.45 7.34 5.52
CA VAL A 23 12.20 6.65 5.89
C VAL A 23 11.28 7.65 6.58
N TRP A 24 10.06 7.79 6.08
CA TRP A 24 9.02 8.60 6.69
C TRP A 24 7.75 7.76 6.94
N PRO A 25 6.92 8.11 7.94
CA PRO A 25 5.70 7.36 8.29
C PRO A 25 4.78 6.99 7.11
N TYR A 26 4.54 7.92 6.19
CA TYR A 26 3.71 7.68 5.00
C TYR A 26 4.28 6.59 4.06
N LEU A 27 5.59 6.34 4.07
CA LEU A 27 6.22 5.35 3.19
C LEU A 27 5.73 3.93 3.49
N PHE A 28 5.49 3.61 4.76
CA PHE A 28 4.92 2.32 5.17
C PHE A 28 3.53 2.14 4.57
N ARG A 29 2.65 3.13 4.76
CA ARG A 29 1.30 3.12 4.19
C ARG A 29 1.34 2.95 2.67
N HIS A 30 2.18 3.73 1.98
CA HIS A 30 2.32 3.65 0.54
C HIS A 30 2.79 2.26 0.07
N SER A 31 3.84 1.72 0.70
CA SER A 31 4.40 0.42 0.36
C SER A 31 3.40 -0.72 0.60
N SER A 32 2.69 -0.70 1.72
CA SER A 32 1.65 -1.68 2.03
C SER A 32 0.50 -1.65 1.02
N LEU A 33 0.01 -0.45 0.65
CA LEU A 33 -1.08 -0.32 -0.31
C LEU A 33 -0.65 -0.74 -1.72
N THR A 34 0.58 -0.42 -2.14
CA THR A 34 1.14 -0.89 -3.41
C THR A 34 1.28 -2.41 -3.46
N ALA A 35 1.66 -3.05 -2.34
CA ALA A 35 1.71 -4.50 -2.26
C ALA A 35 0.31 -5.12 -2.34
N LEU A 36 -0.65 -4.56 -1.60
CA LEU A 36 -2.03 -5.04 -1.57
C LEU A 36 -2.77 -4.85 -2.90
N ALA A 37 -2.48 -3.77 -3.64
CA ALA A 37 -3.12 -3.52 -4.93
C ALA A 37 -2.79 -4.58 -5.99
N LYS A 38 -1.68 -5.33 -5.84
CA LYS A 38 -1.34 -6.48 -6.69
C LYS A 38 -2.23 -7.70 -6.46
N ILE A 39 -2.91 -7.76 -5.32
CA ILE A 39 -3.65 -8.94 -4.85
C ILE A 39 -5.15 -8.64 -4.74
N LEU A 40 -5.49 -7.43 -4.30
CA LEU A 40 -6.86 -6.99 -4.04
C LEU A 40 -7.47 -6.28 -5.24
N THR A 41 -8.78 -6.42 -5.40
CA THR A 41 -9.57 -5.59 -6.30
C THR A 41 -9.70 -4.16 -5.75
N GLU A 42 -10.02 -3.20 -6.61
CA GLU A 42 -10.18 -1.79 -6.24
C GLU A 42 -11.12 -1.59 -5.05
N SER A 43 -12.32 -2.19 -5.08
CA SER A 43 -13.30 -2.08 -4.01
C SER A 43 -12.82 -2.64 -2.66
N LYS A 44 -12.05 -3.74 -2.68
CA LYS A 44 -11.47 -4.32 -1.45
C LYS A 44 -10.33 -3.48 -0.91
N LEU A 45 -9.51 -2.93 -1.81
CA LEU A 45 -8.42 -2.03 -1.45
C LEU A 45 -8.94 -0.72 -0.85
N GLU A 46 -10.03 -0.18 -1.38
CA GLU A 46 -10.70 1.01 -0.85
C GLU A 46 -11.26 0.78 0.55
N LEU A 47 -11.94 -0.35 0.76
CA LEU A 47 -12.43 -0.74 2.08
C LEU A 47 -11.28 -0.86 3.09
N TYR A 48 -10.17 -1.51 2.70
CA TYR A 48 -8.99 -1.64 3.55
C TYR A 48 -8.32 -0.29 3.84
N ALA A 49 -8.24 0.59 2.84
CA ALA A 49 -7.59 1.89 2.96
C ALA A 49 -8.46 2.97 3.62
N GLY A 50 -9.74 2.69 3.86
CA GLY A 50 -10.73 3.64 4.36
C GLY A 50 -11.07 4.72 3.34
N TRP A 51 -11.09 4.38 2.04
CA TRP A 51 -11.42 5.31 0.96
C TRP A 51 -12.87 5.15 0.53
N VAL A 52 -13.46 6.26 0.06
CA VAL A 52 -14.75 6.24 -0.63
C VAL A 52 -14.59 5.45 -1.94
N HIS A 53 -15.58 4.62 -2.26
CA HIS A 53 -15.58 3.83 -3.48
C HIS A 53 -15.49 4.72 -4.73
N GLY A 54 -14.60 4.38 -5.66
CA GLY A 54 -14.31 5.18 -6.85
C GLY A 54 -13.35 6.36 -6.59
N SER A 55 -12.62 6.34 -5.47
CA SER A 55 -11.67 7.40 -5.13
C SER A 55 -10.51 7.45 -6.12
N LYS A 56 -10.07 8.67 -6.47
CA LYS A 56 -8.83 8.89 -7.25
C LYS A 56 -7.60 8.26 -6.58
N MET A 57 -7.64 8.03 -5.27
CA MET A 57 -6.56 7.37 -4.53
C MET A 57 -6.44 5.89 -4.88
N ALA A 58 -7.54 5.16 -5.04
CA ALA A 58 -7.52 3.73 -5.37
C ALA A 58 -6.92 3.49 -6.75
N ARG A 59 -7.35 4.32 -7.70
CA ARG A 59 -6.84 4.39 -9.06
C ARG A 59 -5.30 4.45 -9.14
N ARG A 60 -4.66 5.22 -8.25
CA ARG A 60 -3.18 5.35 -8.20
C ARG A 60 -2.47 4.03 -7.87
N TYR A 61 -3.11 3.06 -7.22
CA TYR A 61 -2.46 1.80 -6.86
C TYR A 61 -2.91 0.65 -7.76
N VAL A 62 -4.16 0.65 -8.19
CA VAL A 62 -4.73 -0.37 -9.09
C VAL A 62 -4.10 -0.30 -10.47
N HIS A 63 -3.86 0.89 -11.03
CA HIS A 63 -3.23 1.01 -12.36
C HIS A 63 -1.83 0.40 -12.42
N PHE A 64 -1.01 0.55 -11.37
CA PHE A 64 0.32 -0.06 -11.30
C PHE A 64 0.27 -1.58 -11.12
N SER A 65 -0.88 -2.11 -10.71
CA SER A 65 -1.09 -3.52 -10.41
C SER A 65 -1.84 -4.27 -11.51
N ALA A 66 -2.58 -3.55 -12.37
CA ALA A 66 -3.44 -4.08 -13.42
C ALA A 66 -2.72 -4.91 -14.51
N GLY A 67 -1.38 -4.92 -14.52
CA GLY A 67 -0.60 -5.81 -15.37
C GLY A 67 -0.62 -7.29 -14.94
N ILE A 68 -1.01 -7.58 -13.69
CA ILE A 68 -0.98 -8.94 -13.13
C ILE A 68 -2.37 -9.29 -12.61
N SER A 69 -3.21 -9.89 -13.45
CA SER A 69 -4.31 -10.81 -13.12
C SER A 69 -5.54 -10.56 -14.01
N ARG A 70 -5.64 -11.36 -15.07
CA ARG A 70 -6.92 -11.63 -15.74
C ARG A 70 -7.08 -13.07 -16.22
N LYS A 71 -6.34 -14.04 -15.66
CA LYS A 71 -6.37 -15.45 -16.15
C LYS A 71 -6.68 -16.55 -15.13
N ARG A 72 -6.89 -16.28 -13.84
CA ARG A 72 -7.00 -17.37 -12.83
C ARG A 72 -8.31 -17.47 -12.05
N PHE A 73 -9.26 -16.57 -12.22
CA PHE A 73 -10.50 -16.60 -11.44
C PHE A 73 -11.61 -17.45 -12.06
N TRP A 74 -11.64 -17.61 -13.40
CA TRP A 74 -12.70 -18.36 -14.10
C TRP A 74 -12.43 -19.86 -14.28
N ARG A 75 -11.33 -20.40 -13.75
CA ARG A 75 -10.91 -21.80 -13.99
C ARG A 75 -11.34 -22.80 -12.90
N PHE A 76 -12.22 -22.37 -12.00
CA PHE A 76 -12.73 -23.17 -10.87
C PHE A 76 -14.27 -23.11 -10.75
N MET A 77 -14.96 -22.66 -11.80
CA MET A 77 -16.42 -22.50 -11.83
C MET A 77 -17.10 -23.30 -12.96
N ASP A 78 -16.39 -24.26 -13.54
CA ASP A 78 -16.88 -25.38 -14.36
C ASP A 78 -16.34 -26.68 -13.74
#